data_AF-X1PPJ5-F1
#
_entry.id   AF-X1PPJ5-F1
#
_cell.length_a   1.000
_cell.length_b   1.000
_cell.length_c   1.000
_cell.angle_alpha   90.00
_cell.angle_beta   90.00
_cell.angle_gamma   90.00
#
_symmetry.space_group_name_H-M   'P 1'
#
loop_
_entity.id
_entity.type
_entity.pdbx_description
1 polymer ?
#
loop_
_entity_poly.entity_id
_entity_poly.type
_entity_poly.pdbx_seq_one_letter_code
_entity_poly.pdbx_strand_id
1 'polypeptide(L)'
;PKIFRNIIESNIYSQYPEAEIFEVEDYTKVVPQDIPNKDWDCWGTSYINSKPDAYPIKTYPKFELEREIKEEKRVDPLAGLLEGMAALKPGEQLWLQIRATPILGDKEKPWIKEGLEIRDKLVRRPEKPRPKPMVQEAAEVLVTGKAPGVAPAEEKEIIPPEMKLTPGEREIVAAIEEKIGKFAFDCHIRFIYLGKRDVFFKPTARFAFGFFKEVSTQNLGGLRPDKRIFTKVKSVPFWFLDARRLYIRKRRLFRYY
;
A
#
# COMPACT_ATOMS: atom_id res chain seq x y z
N PRO A 1 5.03 24.68 -3.13
CA PRO A 1 4.71 26.10 -3.39
C PRO A 1 5.00 26.96 -2.15
N LYS A 2 5.70 28.10 -2.30
CA LYS A 2 6.09 28.96 -1.15
C LYS A 2 4.89 29.43 -0.31
N ILE A 3 3.71 29.52 -0.92
CA ILE A 3 2.46 29.99 -0.31
C ILE A 3 2.02 29.13 0.88
N PHE A 4 2.25 27.81 0.85
CA PHE A 4 1.82 26.90 1.93
C PHE A 4 2.90 26.64 2.98
N ARG A 5 4.06 27.30 2.88
CA ARG A 5 5.22 27.04 3.74
C ARG A 5 4.87 27.21 5.22
N ASN A 6 4.32 28.37 5.59
CA ASN A 6 3.97 28.68 6.98
C ASN A 6 2.94 27.70 7.55
N ILE A 7 1.98 27.26 6.74
CA ILE A 7 0.94 26.30 7.15
C ILE A 7 1.57 24.93 7.44
N ILE A 8 2.50 24.49 6.58
CA ILE A 8 3.17 23.20 6.75
C ILE A 8 4.12 23.25 7.95
N GLU A 9 4.96 24.28 8.05
CA GLU A 9 5.91 24.45 9.16
C GLU A 9 5.17 24.53 10.51
N SER A 10 4.09 25.31 10.60
CA SER A 10 3.26 25.38 11.82
C SER A 10 2.66 24.03 12.21
N ASN A 11 2.21 23.22 11.25
CA ASN A 11 1.69 21.88 11.54
C ASN A 11 2.79 20.95 12.06
N ILE A 12 4.00 21.02 11.49
CA ILE A 12 5.14 20.23 11.96
C ILE A 12 5.52 20.66 13.39
N TYR A 13 5.70 21.95 13.65
CA TYR A 13 6.07 22.45 14.98
C TYR A 13 5.03 22.16 16.05
N SER A 14 3.74 22.07 15.69
CA SER A 14 2.68 21.70 16.64
C SER A 14 2.80 20.28 17.19
N GLN A 15 3.38 19.36 16.40
CA GLN A 15 3.59 17.96 16.78
C GLN A 15 5.03 17.73 17.26
N TYR A 16 5.99 18.48 16.71
CA TYR A 16 7.42 18.37 16.99
C TYR A 16 8.02 19.77 17.20
N PRO A 17 7.89 20.35 18.41
CA PRO A 17 8.37 21.71 18.70
C PRO A 17 9.88 21.89 18.51
N GLU A 18 10.65 20.82 18.68
CA GLU A 18 12.13 20.81 18.55
C GLU A 18 12.61 20.52 17.12
N ALA A 19 11.71 20.37 16.14
CA ALA A 19 12.12 20.12 14.77
C ALA A 19 12.90 21.33 14.20
N GLU A 20 13.91 21.07 13.37
CA GLU A 20 14.62 22.12 12.62
C GLU A 20 14.34 21.96 11.13
N ILE A 21 13.85 23.03 10.49
CA ILE A 21 13.49 23.03 9.06
C ILE A 21 14.44 23.95 8.31
N PHE A 22 15.26 23.37 7.42
CA PHE A 22 16.17 24.10 6.54
C PHE A 22 15.95 23.70 5.08
N GLU A 23 16.19 24.63 4.16
CA GLU A 23 16.07 24.39 2.71
C GLU A 23 17.35 23.74 2.21
N VAL A 24 17.24 22.56 1.61
CA VAL A 24 18.36 21.80 1.04
C VAL A 24 18.19 21.73 -0.48
N GLU A 25 19.30 21.75 -1.21
CA GLU A 25 19.28 21.52 -2.64
C GLU A 25 18.70 20.14 -2.97
N ASP A 26 17.96 20.06 -4.08
CA ASP A 26 17.32 18.83 -4.53
C ASP A 26 18.36 17.74 -4.81
N TYR A 27 18.36 16.72 -3.94
CA TYR A 27 19.30 15.60 -3.99
C TYR A 27 19.25 14.85 -5.32
N THR A 28 18.14 14.94 -6.07
CA THR A 28 18.01 14.29 -7.38
C THR A 28 18.88 14.94 -8.46
N LYS A 29 19.31 16.20 -8.26
CA LYS A 29 20.18 16.93 -9.20
C LYS A 29 21.66 16.57 -9.05
N VAL A 30 22.05 15.97 -7.92
CA VAL A 30 23.43 15.60 -7.61
C VAL A 30 23.87 14.34 -8.39
N VAL A 31 22.92 13.58 -8.93
CA VAL A 31 23.19 12.39 -9.74
C VAL A 31 23.07 12.67 -11.24
N PRO A 32 23.85 11.97 -12.10
CA PRO A 32 23.74 12.13 -13.55
C PRO A 32 22.31 11.86 -14.06
N GLN A 33 21.81 12.76 -14.89
CA GLN A 33 20.44 12.68 -15.41
C GLN A 33 20.28 11.67 -16.54
N ASP A 34 21.35 11.00 -16.98
CA ASP A 34 21.38 9.99 -18.04
C ASP A 34 21.42 8.54 -17.51
N ILE A 35 21.23 8.33 -16.21
CA ILE A 35 21.20 7.00 -15.57
C ILE A 35 20.12 6.08 -16.20
N PRO A 36 20.43 4.79 -16.45
CA PRO A 36 21.72 4.12 -16.24
C PRO A 36 22.72 4.45 -17.36
N ASN A 37 23.97 4.74 -17.02
CA ASN A 37 25.03 5.12 -17.97
C ASN A 37 26.29 4.25 -17.77
N LYS A 38 27.47 4.68 -18.27
CA LYS A 38 28.73 3.94 -18.13
C LYS A 38 29.20 3.85 -16.68
N ASP A 39 28.97 4.89 -15.88
CA ASP A 39 29.55 5.03 -14.54
C ASP A 39 28.54 4.73 -13.43
N TRP A 40 27.24 4.83 -13.72
CA TRP A 40 26.15 4.66 -12.75
C TRP A 40 25.16 3.59 -13.18
N ASP A 41 24.66 2.85 -12.19
CA ASP A 41 23.54 1.93 -12.36
C ASP A 41 22.42 2.22 -11.36
N CYS A 42 21.21 1.74 -11.68
CA CYS A 42 20.05 1.89 -10.83
C CYS A 42 19.23 0.60 -10.71
N TRP A 43 18.50 0.48 -9.61
CA TRP A 43 17.57 -0.61 -9.39
C TRP A 43 16.44 -0.18 -8.46
N GLY A 44 15.21 -0.56 -8.75
CA GLY A 44 14.09 -0.26 -7.88
C GLY A 44 12.76 -0.77 -8.40
N THR A 45 11.69 -0.36 -7.72
CA THR A 45 10.34 -0.78 -8.04
C THR A 45 9.33 0.11 -7.32
N SER A 46 8.07 0.02 -7.74
CA SER A 46 6.92 0.52 -7.00
C SER A 46 6.28 -0.61 -6.19
N TYR A 47 5.55 -0.24 -5.15
CA TYR A 47 4.74 -1.17 -4.37
C TYR A 47 3.27 -1.07 -4.76
N ILE A 48 2.60 -2.20 -4.67
CA ILE A 48 1.15 -2.34 -4.80
C ILE A 48 0.64 -3.24 -3.68
N ASN A 49 -0.65 -3.15 -3.40
CA ASN A 49 -1.26 -3.95 -2.35
C ASN A 49 -1.24 -5.45 -2.73
N SER A 50 -0.95 -6.29 -1.74
CA SER A 50 -0.98 -7.75 -1.87
C SER A 50 -2.41 -8.29 -1.90
N LYS A 51 -3.30 -7.66 -1.12
CA LYS A 51 -4.74 -7.94 -1.00
C LYS A 51 -5.54 -6.73 -1.48
N PRO A 52 -6.88 -6.84 -1.64
CA PRO A 52 -7.74 -5.70 -1.95
C PRO A 52 -7.53 -4.52 -1.00
N ASP A 53 -7.83 -3.32 -1.47
CA ASP A 53 -7.55 -2.06 -0.77
C ASP A 53 -8.29 -1.93 0.56
N ALA A 54 -9.33 -2.72 0.83
CA ALA A 54 -9.98 -2.78 2.13
C ALA A 54 -9.10 -3.34 3.24
N TYR A 55 -8.18 -4.26 2.93
CA TYR A 55 -7.33 -4.88 3.94
C TYR A 55 -6.28 -3.86 4.44
N PRO A 56 -6.21 -3.56 5.75
CA PRO A 56 -5.22 -2.62 6.28
C PRO A 56 -3.82 -3.23 6.33
N ILE A 57 -2.80 -2.39 6.25
CA ILE A 57 -1.42 -2.73 6.61
C ILE A 57 -1.22 -2.47 8.11
N LYS A 58 -0.15 -3.01 8.70
CA LYS A 58 0.22 -2.64 10.08
C LYS A 58 0.59 -1.16 10.13
N THR A 59 -0.01 -0.44 11.07
CA THR A 59 0.25 0.96 11.36
C THR A 59 0.94 1.10 12.71
N TYR A 60 1.48 2.29 12.98
CA TYR A 60 2.23 2.60 14.20
C TYR A 60 1.61 2.07 15.51
N PRO A 61 0.29 2.23 15.78
CA PRO A 61 -0.30 1.71 17.02
C PRO A 61 -0.13 0.21 17.20
N LYS A 62 -0.17 -0.58 16.12
CA LYS A 62 0.05 -2.04 16.21
C LYS A 62 1.50 -2.39 16.56
N PHE A 63 2.47 -1.56 16.19
CA PHE A 63 3.87 -1.76 16.57
C PHE A 63 4.13 -1.46 18.05
N GLU A 64 3.40 -0.50 18.63
CA GLU A 64 3.47 -0.19 20.05
C GLU A 64 2.78 -1.26 20.91
N LEU A 65 1.55 -1.63 20.54
CA LEU A 65 0.72 -2.62 21.25
C LEU A 65 1.35 -4.02 21.29
N GLU A 66 2.07 -4.44 20.24
CA GLU A 66 2.72 -5.76 20.20
C GLU A 66 3.84 -5.92 21.25
N ARG A 67 4.28 -4.84 21.92
CA ARG A 67 5.49 -4.85 22.76
C ARG A 67 5.39 -4.11 24.10
N GLU A 68 4.18 -3.79 24.58
CA GLU A 68 3.91 -3.00 25.80
C GLU A 68 4.49 -3.53 27.14
N ILE A 69 5.20 -4.66 27.17
CA ILE A 69 5.63 -5.26 28.44
C ILE A 69 6.87 -4.56 29.05
N LYS A 70 7.67 -3.78 28.30
CA LYS A 70 8.79 -2.97 28.86
C LYS A 70 9.07 -1.73 28.01
N GLU A 71 9.08 -0.55 28.63
CA GLU A 71 9.41 0.74 28.00
C GLU A 71 10.76 0.75 27.25
N GLU A 72 11.70 -0.12 27.64
CA GLU A 72 13.00 -0.32 26.97
C GLU A 72 12.93 -1.02 25.60
N LYS A 73 11.77 -1.55 25.19
CA LYS A 73 11.59 -2.29 23.93
C LYS A 73 10.63 -1.61 22.94
N ARG A 74 10.50 -0.29 23.01
CA ARG A 74 9.84 0.47 21.93
C ARG A 74 10.72 0.38 20.68
N VAL A 75 10.38 -0.53 19.77
CA VAL A 75 11.09 -0.68 18.51
C VAL A 75 10.49 0.27 17.49
N ASP A 76 11.32 1.19 17.01
CA ASP A 76 10.96 2.10 15.92
C ASP A 76 10.78 1.28 14.62
N PRO A 77 9.59 1.27 14.00
CA PRO A 77 9.37 0.57 12.74
C PRO A 77 10.28 1.09 11.61
N LEU A 78 10.84 2.30 11.72
CA LEU A 78 11.78 2.86 10.75
C LEU A 78 13.23 2.43 10.98
N ALA A 79 13.57 1.88 12.15
CA ALA A 79 14.96 1.58 12.52
C ALA A 79 15.66 0.71 11.45
N GLY A 80 15.03 -0.39 11.01
CA GLY A 80 15.62 -1.27 10.01
C GLY A 80 15.83 -0.61 8.64
N LEU A 81 15.00 0.38 8.28
CA LEU A 81 15.20 1.16 7.05
C LEU A 81 16.37 2.14 7.24
N LEU A 82 16.40 2.87 8.36
CA LEU A 82 17.40 3.89 8.65
C LEU A 82 18.80 3.28 8.83
N GLU A 83 18.91 2.16 9.52
CA GLU A 83 20.16 1.39 9.63
C GLU A 83 20.66 0.93 8.25
N GLY A 84 19.74 0.43 7.41
CA GLY A 84 20.06 0.05 6.04
C GLY A 84 20.51 1.22 5.17
N MET A 85 19.95 2.41 5.40
CA MET A 85 20.36 3.65 4.74
C MET A 85 21.70 4.18 5.27
N ALA A 86 21.96 4.06 6.57
CA ALA A 86 23.23 4.44 7.19
C ALA A 86 24.40 3.55 6.73
N ALA A 87 24.11 2.29 6.39
CA ALA A 87 25.10 1.35 5.86
C ALA A 87 25.50 1.58 4.38
N LEU A 88 24.87 2.55 3.70
CA LEU A 88 25.19 2.88 2.31
C LEU A 88 26.61 3.46 2.20
N LYS A 89 27.34 3.02 1.17
CA LYS A 89 28.71 3.49 0.91
C LYS A 89 28.69 4.84 0.18
N PRO A 90 29.78 5.62 0.27
CA PRO A 90 29.96 6.80 -0.58
C PRO A 90 29.77 6.44 -2.07
N GLY A 91 28.91 7.19 -2.77
CA GLY A 91 28.56 6.92 -4.16
C GLY A 91 27.36 6.00 -4.36
N GLU A 92 26.71 5.55 -3.28
CA GLU A 92 25.40 4.90 -3.29
C GLU A 92 24.32 5.84 -2.74
N GLN A 93 23.10 5.70 -3.23
CA GLN A 93 21.94 6.43 -2.73
C GLN A 93 20.71 5.52 -2.76
N LEU A 94 19.90 5.59 -1.71
CA LEU A 94 18.57 4.97 -1.67
C LEU A 94 17.53 6.06 -1.52
N TRP A 95 16.63 6.17 -2.49
CA TRP A 95 15.52 7.11 -2.43
C TRP A 95 14.23 6.34 -2.21
N LEU A 96 13.43 6.83 -1.26
CA LEU A 96 12.08 6.35 -1.00
C LEU A 96 11.11 7.50 -1.22
N GLN A 97 10.08 7.26 -2.02
CA GLN A 97 9.03 8.24 -2.29
C GLN A 97 7.67 7.64 -1.97
N ILE A 98 6.91 8.35 -1.13
CA ILE A 98 5.52 8.07 -0.82
C ILE A 98 4.71 9.27 -1.31
N ARG A 99 3.90 9.06 -2.35
CA ARG A 99 2.95 10.07 -2.82
C ARG A 99 1.59 9.75 -2.24
N ALA A 100 1.06 10.62 -1.39
CA ALA A 100 -0.27 10.52 -0.82
C ALA A 100 -1.17 11.60 -1.45
N THR A 101 -2.28 11.19 -2.07
CA THR A 101 -3.29 12.11 -2.63
C THR A 101 -4.60 11.87 -1.87
N PRO A 102 -5.25 12.91 -1.29
CA PRO A 102 -6.49 12.71 -0.55
C PRO A 102 -7.59 12.17 -1.47
N ILE A 103 -8.37 11.21 -0.99
CA ILE A 103 -9.55 10.71 -1.71
C ILE A 103 -10.74 11.56 -1.29
N LEU A 104 -11.31 12.32 -2.23
CA LEU A 104 -12.34 13.32 -1.93
C LEU A 104 -13.77 12.73 -1.94
N GLY A 105 -13.95 11.49 -2.39
CA GLY A 105 -15.20 10.76 -2.23
C GLY A 105 -15.23 9.37 -2.86
N ASP A 106 -16.27 8.61 -2.52
CA ASP A 106 -16.49 7.21 -2.93
C ASP A 106 -16.54 6.98 -4.45
N LYS A 107 -16.78 8.04 -5.23
CA LYS A 107 -16.85 7.97 -6.70
C LYS A 107 -15.47 7.86 -7.35
N GLU A 108 -14.42 8.39 -6.71
CA GLU A 108 -13.06 8.34 -7.26
C GLU A 108 -12.45 6.95 -7.09
N LYS A 109 -12.71 6.31 -5.93
CA LYS A 109 -12.23 4.97 -5.61
C LYS A 109 -13.22 4.26 -4.69
N PRO A 110 -13.91 3.20 -5.14
CA PRO A 110 -14.96 2.52 -4.36
C PRO A 110 -14.41 1.59 -3.26
N TRP A 111 -13.33 1.98 -2.58
CA TRP A 111 -12.65 1.12 -1.59
C TRP A 111 -13.51 0.86 -0.34
N ILE A 112 -14.39 1.81 0.04
CA ILE A 112 -15.33 1.65 1.15
C ILE A 112 -16.38 0.58 0.81
N LYS A 113 -16.95 0.63 -0.41
CA LYS A 113 -17.92 -0.37 -0.87
C LYS A 113 -17.31 -1.76 -0.91
N GLU A 114 -16.11 -1.87 -1.47
CA GLU A 114 -15.34 -3.13 -1.48
C GLU A 114 -15.09 -3.64 -0.05
N GLY A 115 -14.75 -2.77 0.89
CA GLY A 115 -14.55 -3.13 2.30
C GLY A 115 -15.82 -3.64 2.98
N LEU A 116 -16.96 -2.99 2.72
CA LEU A 116 -18.26 -3.43 3.22
C LEU A 116 -18.67 -4.79 2.63
N GLU A 117 -18.45 -5.01 1.34
CA GLU A 117 -18.70 -6.30 0.69
C GLU A 117 -17.81 -7.42 1.26
N ILE A 118 -16.53 -7.14 1.48
CA ILE A 118 -15.59 -8.11 2.08
C ILE A 118 -16.02 -8.45 3.51
N ARG A 119 -16.40 -7.43 4.30
CA ARG A 119 -16.93 -7.64 5.65
C ARG A 119 -18.19 -8.50 5.62
N ASP A 120 -19.17 -8.15 4.79
CA ASP A 120 -20.46 -8.84 4.76
C ASP A 120 -20.30 -10.32 4.33
N LYS A 121 -19.37 -10.61 3.42
CA LYS A 121 -18.96 -11.97 3.05
C LYS A 121 -18.33 -12.74 4.21
N LEU A 122 -17.44 -12.10 4.98
CA LEU A 122 -16.79 -12.73 6.14
C LEU A 122 -17.78 -13.03 7.27
N VAL A 123 -18.70 -12.11 7.55
CA VAL A 123 -19.75 -12.24 8.59
C VAL A 123 -20.87 -13.21 8.15
N ARG A 124 -20.79 -13.78 6.94
CA ARG A 124 -21.83 -14.63 6.35
C ARG A 124 -23.21 -13.98 6.37
N ARG A 125 -23.28 -12.64 6.27
CA ARG A 125 -24.55 -11.97 6.05
C ARG A 125 -25.03 -12.36 4.65
N PRO A 126 -26.32 -12.68 4.44
CA PRO A 126 -26.83 -12.87 3.08
C PRO A 126 -26.45 -11.64 2.27
N GLU A 127 -25.79 -11.83 1.12
CA GLU A 127 -25.42 -10.73 0.23
C GLU A 127 -26.68 -9.89 0.00
N LYS A 128 -26.59 -8.57 0.20
CA LYS A 128 -27.72 -7.69 -0.14
C LYS A 128 -28.09 -7.98 -1.60
N PRO A 129 -29.35 -8.31 -1.90
CA PRO A 129 -29.73 -8.63 -3.26
C PRO A 129 -29.31 -7.48 -4.15
N ARG A 130 -28.49 -7.76 -5.16
CA ARG A 130 -28.14 -6.77 -6.18
C ARG A 130 -29.46 -6.22 -6.72
N PRO A 131 -29.65 -4.90 -6.83
CA PRO A 131 -30.86 -4.36 -7.42
C PRO A 131 -30.97 -4.95 -8.83
N LYS A 132 -31.93 -5.85 -9.02
CA LYS A 132 -32.20 -6.41 -10.34
C LYS A 132 -32.67 -5.24 -11.21
N PRO A 133 -32.23 -5.13 -12.47
CA PRO A 133 -32.82 -4.17 -13.38
C PRO A 133 -34.33 -4.43 -13.45
N MET A 134 -35.18 -3.39 -13.39
CA MET A 134 -36.65 -3.51 -13.38
C MET A 134 -37.21 -4.45 -14.46
N VAL A 135 -36.49 -4.62 -15.56
CA VAL A 135 -36.83 -5.54 -16.66
C VAL A 135 -36.81 -7.01 -16.24
N GLN A 136 -35.88 -7.42 -15.37
CA GLN A 136 -35.82 -8.79 -14.84
C GLN A 136 -36.92 -9.04 -13.80
N GLU A 137 -37.27 -8.04 -12.98
CA GLU A 137 -38.41 -8.15 -12.06
C GLU A 137 -39.74 -8.23 -12.81
N ALA A 138 -39.92 -7.45 -13.87
CA ALA A 138 -41.11 -7.52 -14.72
C ALA A 138 -41.22 -8.88 -15.44
N ALA A 139 -40.11 -9.44 -15.92
CA ALA A 139 -40.09 -10.75 -16.56
C ALA A 139 -40.36 -11.90 -15.58
N GLU A 140 -39.82 -11.85 -14.36
CA GLU A 140 -40.09 -12.85 -13.31
C GLU A 140 -41.57 -12.82 -12.87
N VAL A 141 -42.19 -11.64 -12.76
CA VAL A 141 -43.63 -11.50 -12.45
C VAL A 141 -44.51 -12.03 -13.59
N LEU A 142 -44.12 -11.81 -14.85
CA LEU A 142 -44.88 -12.29 -16.01
C LEU A 142 -44.85 -13.82 -16.17
N VAL A 143 -43.75 -14.47 -15.75
CA VAL A 143 -43.55 -15.93 -15.89
C VAL A 143 -44.09 -16.70 -14.68
N THR A 144 -43.98 -16.16 -13.47
CA THR A 144 -44.30 -16.91 -12.24
C THR A 144 -45.64 -16.55 -11.59
N GLY A 145 -46.29 -15.46 -12.02
CA GLY A 145 -47.64 -15.09 -11.59
C GLY A 145 -47.81 -14.80 -10.08
N LYS A 146 -46.72 -14.74 -9.31
CA LYS A 146 -46.73 -14.40 -7.89
C LYS A 146 -46.18 -13.00 -7.69
N ALA A 147 -46.95 -12.15 -6.99
CA ALA A 147 -46.48 -10.85 -6.54
C ALA A 147 -45.22 -11.00 -5.66
N PRO A 148 -44.21 -10.11 -5.77
CA PRO A 148 -42.99 -10.22 -5.00
C PRO A 148 -43.30 -9.90 -3.52
N GLY A 149 -43.43 -10.92 -2.68
CA GLY A 149 -43.74 -10.66 -1.28
C GLY A 149 -44.00 -11.86 -0.35
N VAL A 150 -44.01 -13.11 -0.82
CA VAL A 150 -44.19 -14.26 0.08
C VAL A 150 -43.14 -15.33 -0.19
N ALA A 151 -41.98 -15.17 0.44
CA ALA A 151 -41.11 -16.29 0.80
C ALA A 151 -41.34 -16.58 2.30
N PRO A 152 -41.52 -17.85 2.70
CA PRO A 152 -41.74 -18.20 4.10
C PRO A 152 -40.52 -17.82 4.95
N ALA A 153 -40.79 -17.27 6.13
CA ALA A 153 -39.79 -16.96 7.13
C ALA A 153 -39.16 -18.28 7.64
N GLU A 154 -38.02 -18.66 7.08
CA GLU A 154 -37.13 -19.58 7.77
C GLU A 154 -36.54 -18.86 8.98
N GLU A 155 -36.94 -19.29 10.18
CA GLU A 155 -36.31 -18.95 11.44
C GLU A 155 -34.83 -19.39 11.40
N LYS A 156 -33.97 -18.50 10.90
CA LYS A 156 -32.52 -18.66 11.04
C LYS A 156 -32.17 -18.31 12.48
N GLU A 157 -31.85 -19.35 13.24
CA GLU A 157 -31.31 -19.29 14.59
C GLU A 157 -30.41 -18.06 14.77
N ILE A 158 -30.87 -17.17 15.66
CA ILE A 158 -30.27 -15.90 16.04
C ILE A 158 -29.08 -16.18 16.95
N ILE A 159 -28.06 -16.87 16.42
CA ILE A 159 -26.73 -16.80 16.99
C ILE A 159 -26.12 -15.54 16.39
N PRO A 160 -25.71 -14.54 17.19
CA PRO A 160 -25.08 -13.33 16.69
C PRO A 160 -24.01 -13.72 15.65
N PRO A 161 -24.04 -13.20 14.41
CA PRO A 161 -23.07 -13.53 13.37
C PRO A 161 -21.62 -13.34 13.85
N GLU A 162 -21.41 -12.42 14.79
CA GLU A 162 -20.16 -12.16 15.49
C GLU A 162 -19.62 -13.39 16.26
N MET A 163 -20.50 -14.22 16.82
CA MET A 163 -20.13 -15.43 17.55
C MET A 163 -19.73 -16.60 16.63
N LYS A 164 -20.12 -16.59 15.34
CA LYS A 164 -19.76 -17.62 14.36
C LYS A 164 -18.39 -17.41 13.70
N LEU A 165 -17.80 -16.23 13.89
CA LEU A 165 -16.48 -15.88 13.34
C LEU A 165 -15.37 -16.55 14.13
N THR A 166 -14.39 -17.10 13.40
CA THR A 166 -13.12 -17.51 14.01
C THR A 166 -12.38 -16.30 14.58
N PRO A 167 -11.51 -16.46 15.59
CA PRO A 167 -10.75 -15.35 16.16
C PRO A 167 -9.99 -14.52 15.11
N GLY A 168 -9.43 -15.17 14.08
CA GLY A 168 -8.72 -14.48 13.00
C GLY A 168 -9.64 -13.67 12.08
N GLU A 169 -10.84 -14.19 11.77
CA GLU A 169 -11.82 -13.44 10.98
C GLU A 169 -12.36 -12.23 11.74
N ARG A 170 -12.55 -12.34 13.07
CA ARG A 170 -12.93 -11.20 13.91
C ARG A 170 -11.90 -10.08 13.85
N GLU A 171 -10.61 -10.41 13.94
CA GLU A 171 -9.54 -9.41 13.84
C GLU A 171 -9.53 -8.71 12.47
N ILE A 172 -9.74 -9.47 11.40
CA ILE A 172 -9.80 -8.92 10.03
C ILE A 172 -10.99 -7.97 9.89
N VAL A 173 -12.18 -8.37 10.36
CA VAL A 173 -13.40 -7.56 10.29
C VAL A 173 -13.21 -6.25 11.08
N ALA A 174 -12.75 -6.35 12.33
CA ALA A 174 -12.49 -5.18 13.17
C ALA A 174 -11.50 -4.21 12.52
N ALA A 175 -10.41 -4.74 11.95
CA ALA A 175 -9.39 -3.92 11.29
C ALA A 175 -9.91 -3.25 9.99
N ILE A 176 -10.81 -3.91 9.24
CA ILE A 176 -11.46 -3.32 8.07
C ILE A 176 -12.41 -2.19 8.49
N GLU A 177 -13.22 -2.38 9.54
CA GLU A 177 -14.14 -1.36 10.03
C GLU A 177 -13.39 -0.12 10.57
N GLU A 178 -12.31 -0.34 11.31
CA GLU A 178 -11.44 0.74 11.77
C GLU A 178 -10.82 1.52 10.61
N LYS A 179 -10.45 0.82 9.52
CA LYS A 179 -9.91 1.46 8.31
C LYS A 179 -10.96 2.30 7.60
N ILE A 180 -12.19 1.79 7.45
CA ILE A 180 -13.31 2.49 6.80
C ILE A 180 -13.67 3.78 7.55
N GLY A 181 -13.53 3.79 8.87
CA GLY A 181 -13.78 4.98 9.70
C GLY A 181 -12.76 6.12 9.55
N LYS A 182 -11.67 5.93 8.79
CA LYS A 182 -10.58 6.91 8.64
C LYS A 182 -10.63 7.62 7.29
N PHE A 183 -10.17 8.87 7.27
CA PHE A 183 -9.87 9.56 6.01
C PHE A 183 -8.78 8.81 5.25
N ALA A 184 -9.02 8.57 3.97
CA ALA A 184 -8.12 7.78 3.14
C ALA A 184 -7.37 8.62 2.11
N PHE A 185 -6.14 8.20 1.84
CA PHE A 185 -5.29 8.73 0.80
C PHE A 185 -5.00 7.63 -0.22
N ASP A 186 -4.99 7.98 -1.49
CA ASP A 186 -4.44 7.13 -2.53
C ASP A 186 -2.92 7.27 -2.51
N CYS A 187 -2.27 6.19 -2.09
CA CYS A 187 -0.84 6.16 -1.81
C CYS A 187 -0.10 5.37 -2.89
N HIS A 188 0.87 6.02 -3.52
CA HIS A 188 1.83 5.38 -4.40
C HIS A 188 3.21 5.40 -3.77
N ILE A 189 3.71 4.20 -3.45
CA ILE A 189 5.03 4.02 -2.83
C ILE A 189 5.99 3.49 -3.89
N ARG A 190 7.18 4.06 -3.95
CA ARG A 190 8.26 3.60 -4.82
C ARG A 190 9.61 3.84 -4.17
N PHE A 191 10.59 3.04 -4.56
CA PHE A 191 11.96 3.29 -4.20
C PHE A 191 12.90 3.07 -5.39
N ILE A 192 14.04 3.74 -5.34
CA ILE A 192 15.13 3.54 -6.29
C ILE A 192 16.45 3.56 -5.51
N TYR A 193 17.27 2.57 -5.80
CA TYR A 193 18.64 2.46 -5.34
C TYR A 193 19.56 2.75 -6.51
N LEU A 194 20.44 3.73 -6.33
CA LEU A 194 21.34 4.29 -7.31
C LEU A 194 22.76 4.15 -6.80
N GLY A 195 23.72 3.94 -7.69
CA GLY A 195 25.11 4.08 -7.30
C GLY A 195 26.08 3.97 -8.47
N LYS A 196 27.31 4.40 -8.23
CA LYS A 196 28.40 4.18 -9.18
C LYS A 196 28.67 2.69 -9.34
N ARG A 197 28.97 2.23 -10.57
CA ARG A 197 29.05 0.80 -10.92
C ARG A 197 30.13 0.02 -10.17
N ASP A 198 31.19 0.70 -9.74
CA ASP A 198 32.29 0.16 -8.93
C ASP A 198 31.84 -0.23 -7.52
N VAL A 199 30.95 0.56 -6.91
CA VAL A 199 30.42 0.31 -5.56
C VAL A 199 29.03 -0.33 -5.56
N PHE A 200 28.30 -0.27 -6.68
CA PHE A 200 26.90 -0.66 -6.78
C PHE A 200 26.68 -2.15 -6.44
N PHE A 201 26.02 -2.39 -5.31
CA PHE A 201 25.70 -3.74 -4.84
C PHE A 201 24.19 -3.96 -4.82
N LYS A 202 23.67 -4.64 -5.85
CA LYS A 202 22.21 -4.89 -6.00
C LYS A 202 21.50 -5.45 -4.74
N PRO A 203 22.10 -6.35 -3.94
CA PRO A 203 21.44 -6.84 -2.73
C PRO A 203 21.15 -5.77 -1.67
N THR A 204 21.83 -4.63 -1.68
CA THR A 204 21.54 -3.47 -0.81
C THR A 204 20.10 -2.97 -0.96
N ALA A 205 19.51 -3.11 -2.15
CA ALA A 205 18.10 -2.80 -2.38
C ALA A 205 17.12 -3.67 -1.55
N ARG A 206 17.60 -4.73 -0.88
CA ARG A 206 16.80 -5.55 0.04
C ARG A 206 16.42 -4.85 1.33
N PHE A 207 17.12 -3.79 1.74
CA PHE A 207 16.71 -3.00 2.92
C PHE A 207 15.29 -2.46 2.77
N ALA A 208 14.97 -1.88 1.60
CA ALA A 208 13.62 -1.43 1.30
C ALA A 208 12.60 -2.58 1.31
N PHE A 209 12.95 -3.78 0.82
CA PHE A 209 12.05 -4.94 0.90
C PHE A 209 11.81 -5.43 2.32
N GLY A 210 12.84 -5.41 3.17
CA GLY A 210 12.72 -5.78 4.58
C GLY A 210 11.70 -4.90 5.28
N PHE A 211 11.87 -3.59 5.16
CA PHE A 211 10.96 -2.59 5.75
C PHE A 211 9.50 -2.77 5.29
N PHE A 212 9.25 -2.84 3.98
CA PHE A 212 7.87 -3.00 3.50
C PHE A 212 7.27 -4.39 3.75
N LYS A 213 8.11 -5.39 4.01
CA LYS A 213 7.65 -6.71 4.44
C LYS A 213 7.21 -6.70 5.90
N GLU A 214 7.83 -5.91 6.76
CA GLU A 214 7.51 -5.80 8.18
C GLU A 214 6.12 -5.20 8.44
N VAL A 215 5.72 -4.19 7.65
CA VAL A 215 4.36 -3.63 7.71
C VAL A 215 3.28 -4.58 7.13
N SER A 216 3.70 -5.67 6.50
CA SER A 216 2.80 -6.64 5.87
C SER A 216 2.52 -7.82 6.80
N THR A 217 1.26 -8.24 6.88
CA THR A 217 0.89 -9.47 7.62
C THR A 217 0.23 -10.48 6.69
N GLN A 218 0.22 -11.74 7.10
CA GLN A 218 -0.48 -12.78 6.36
C GLN A 218 -2.00 -12.66 6.53
N ASN A 219 -2.48 -12.28 7.72
CA ASN A 219 -3.90 -12.15 8.02
C ASN A 219 -4.50 -10.86 7.43
N LEU A 220 -3.83 -9.71 7.57
CA LEU A 220 -4.27 -8.44 7.00
C LEU A 220 -3.64 -8.21 5.62
N GLY A 221 -3.58 -6.96 5.19
CA GLY A 221 -2.96 -6.53 3.95
C GLY A 221 -1.43 -6.52 4.03
N GLY A 222 -0.83 -6.17 2.90
CA GLY A 222 0.60 -6.03 2.77
C GLY A 222 0.99 -5.35 1.48
N LEU A 223 2.27 -5.05 1.36
CA LEU A 223 2.86 -4.41 0.20
C LEU A 223 3.72 -5.42 -0.54
N ARG A 224 3.54 -5.48 -1.86
CA ARG A 224 4.34 -6.32 -2.73
C ARG A 224 4.90 -5.50 -3.89
N PRO A 225 6.05 -5.89 -4.45
CA PRO A 225 6.62 -5.19 -5.59
C PRO A 225 5.75 -5.33 -6.83
N ASP A 226 5.58 -4.24 -7.58
CA ASP A 226 4.90 -4.27 -8.86
C ASP A 226 5.84 -4.77 -9.96
N LYS A 227 5.55 -5.98 -10.45
CA LYS A 227 6.28 -6.64 -11.55
C LYS A 227 6.35 -5.79 -12.83
N ARG A 228 5.41 -4.85 -13.03
CA ARG A 228 5.36 -3.97 -14.21
C ARG A 228 6.49 -2.93 -14.20
N ILE A 229 6.74 -2.33 -13.05
CA ILE A 229 7.76 -1.27 -12.86
C ILE A 229 9.09 -1.83 -12.35
N PHE A 230 9.09 -3.08 -11.85
CA PHE A 230 10.28 -3.78 -11.37
C PHE A 230 11.42 -3.81 -12.40
N THR A 231 12.61 -3.33 -11.98
CA THR A 231 13.83 -3.30 -12.80
C THR A 231 14.55 -4.66 -12.86
N LYS A 232 13.80 -5.72 -13.14
CA LYS A 232 14.31 -7.06 -13.44
C LYS A 232 13.50 -7.60 -14.61
N VAL A 233 14.20 -7.97 -15.67
CA VAL A 233 13.62 -8.62 -16.85
C VAL A 233 14.34 -9.94 -17.04
N LYS A 234 13.59 -11.03 -17.13
CA LYS A 234 14.06 -12.32 -17.63
C LYS A 234 12.94 -12.87 -18.51
N SER A 235 13.18 -12.97 -19.81
CA SER A 235 12.24 -13.56 -20.76
C SER A 235 12.95 -14.69 -21.52
N VAL A 236 12.49 -15.92 -21.34
CA VAL A 236 13.04 -17.10 -22.04
C VAL A 236 12.95 -16.97 -23.58
N PRO A 237 11.81 -16.56 -24.19
CA PRO A 237 11.73 -16.50 -25.66
C PRO A 237 12.39 -15.26 -26.30
N PHE A 238 12.66 -14.20 -25.53
CA PHE A 238 13.16 -12.91 -26.05
C PHE A 238 14.40 -12.41 -25.31
N TRP A 239 15.24 -13.34 -24.84
CA TRP A 239 16.41 -13.06 -24.00
C TRP A 239 17.37 -12.00 -24.59
N PHE A 240 17.51 -11.94 -25.91
CA PHE A 240 18.35 -10.95 -26.61
C PHE A 240 17.83 -9.50 -26.48
N LEU A 241 16.53 -9.30 -26.21
CA LEU A 241 15.96 -7.98 -25.93
C LEU A 241 15.99 -7.60 -24.45
N ASP A 242 16.35 -8.51 -23.55
CA ASP A 242 16.25 -8.29 -22.11
C ASP A 242 17.16 -7.14 -21.66
N ALA A 243 18.35 -6.99 -22.23
CA ALA A 243 19.25 -5.88 -21.92
C ALA A 243 18.63 -4.52 -22.29
N ARG A 244 18.06 -4.41 -23.49
CA ARG A 244 17.39 -3.17 -23.96
C ARG A 244 16.12 -2.88 -23.15
N ARG A 245 15.32 -3.90 -22.83
CA ARG A 245 14.11 -3.75 -22.01
C ARG A 245 14.44 -3.33 -20.58
N LEU A 246 15.49 -3.91 -20.00
CA LEU A 246 15.97 -3.54 -18.66
C LEU A 246 16.46 -2.10 -18.63
N TYR A 247 17.21 -1.66 -19.64
CA TYR A 247 17.62 -0.26 -19.79
C TYR A 247 16.42 0.68 -19.83
N ILE A 248 15.41 0.39 -20.66
CA ILE A 248 14.19 1.22 -20.78
C ILE A 248 13.42 1.27 -19.45
N ARG A 249 13.29 0.14 -18.74
CA ARG A 249 12.59 0.10 -17.44
C ARG A 249 13.32 0.92 -16.37
N LYS A 250 14.64 0.79 -16.28
CA LYS A 250 15.49 1.58 -15.39
C LYS A 250 15.36 3.08 -15.67
N ARG A 251 15.43 3.46 -16.95
CA ARG A 251 15.25 4.85 -17.40
C ARG A 251 13.87 5.40 -17.06
N ARG A 252 12.83 4.60 -17.28
CA ARG A 252 11.44 4.97 -16.96
C ARG A 252 11.24 5.17 -15.47
N LEU A 253 11.80 4.29 -14.63
CA LEU A 253 11.72 4.41 -13.18
C LEU A 253 12.41 5.69 -12.70
N PHE A 254 13.60 5.99 -13.21
CA PHE A 254 14.34 7.20 -12.83
C PHE A 254 13.56 8.48 -13.15
N ARG A 255 12.91 8.56 -14.32
CA ARG A 255 12.07 9.71 -14.72
C ARG A 255 10.84 9.96 -13.85
N TYR A 256 10.48 9.04 -12.97
CA TYR A 256 9.36 9.23 -12.06
C TYR A 256 9.75 9.97 -10.77
N TYR A 257 11.04 10.16 -10.53
CA TYR A 257 11.61 11.01 -9.50
C TYR A 257 11.96 12.36 -10.14
#